data_AF-A0AAW0ITR1-F1
#
_entry.id   AF-A0AAW0ITR1-F1
#
_cell.length_a   1.000
_cell.length_b   1.000
_cell.length_c   1.000
_cell.angle_alpha   90.00
_cell.angle_beta   90.00
_cell.angle_gamma   90.00
#
_symmetry.space_group_name_H-M   'P 1'
#
loop_
_entity.id
_entity.type
_entity.pdbx_description
1 polymer ?
#
loop_
_entity_poly.entity_id
_entity_poly.type
_entity_poly.pdbx_seq_one_letter_code
_entity_poly.pdbx_strand_id
1 'polypeptide(L)' 'MDFCKLLDLGFSGAKFTWANCRDISDLIQQRLDRVSVNLEWKLCYPKATVSHLAHINLDHCPIFLSLDPNLG' A
#
# COMPACT_ATOMS: atom_id res chain seq x y z
N MET A 1 -14.42 1.54 7.44
CA MET A 1 -13.28 2.37 7.90
C MET A 1 -13.79 3.51 8.78
N ASP A 2 -14.88 4.18 8.39
CA ASP A 2 -15.41 5.36 9.08
C ASP A 2 -15.85 5.11 10.52
N PHE A 3 -16.44 3.95 10.81
CA PHE A 3 -16.82 3.55 12.17
C PHE A 3 -15.58 3.45 13.11
N CYS A 4 -14.45 2.98 12.58
CA CYS A 4 -13.20 2.82 13.32
C CYS A 4 -12.26 4.03 13.20
N LYS A 5 -12.70 5.12 12.52
CA LYS A 5 -11.91 6.33 12.28
C LYS A 5 -10.51 6.06 11.72
N LEU A 6 -10.42 5.11 10.78
CA LEU A 6 -9.17 4.77 10.11
C LEU A 6 -8.99 5.60 8.84
N LEU A 7 -7.77 6.08 8.65
CA LEU A 7 -7.30 6.89 7.54
C LEU A 7 -6.42 6.01 6.63
N ASP A 8 -6.65 6.02 5.33
CA ASP A 8 -5.70 5.45 4.36
C ASP A 8 -4.46 6.35 4.31
N LEU A 9 -3.27 5.79 4.53
CA LEU A 9 -2.02 6.55 4.51
C LEU A 9 -1.61 7.02 3.10
N GLY A 10 -2.29 6.54 2.06
CA GLY A 10 -1.84 6.67 0.68
C GLY A 10 -0.67 5.73 0.39
N PHE A 11 -0.11 5.82 -0.80
CA PHE A 11 1.05 5.03 -1.22
C PHE A 11 1.79 5.71 -2.39
N SER A 12 3.00 5.22 -2.65
CA SER A 12 3.81 5.51 -3.85
C SER A 12 4.16 4.21 -4.59
N GLY A 13 4.52 4.30 -5.87
CA GLY A 13 4.81 3.13 -6.71
C GLY A 13 3.60 2.62 -7.50
N ALA A 14 3.54 1.30 -7.74
CA ALA A 14 2.53 0.68 -8.59
C ALA A 14 1.09 0.95 -8.09
N LYS A 15 0.15 1.25 -8.98
CA LYS A 15 -1.25 1.54 -8.58
C LYS A 15 -1.98 0.32 -8.00
N PHE A 16 -1.60 -0.87 -8.44
CA PHE A 16 -2.24 -2.13 -8.11
C PHE A 16 -1.27 -2.98 -7.31
N THR A 17 -1.80 -3.72 -6.34
CA THR A 17 -1.01 -4.64 -5.51
C THR A 17 -1.30 -6.09 -5.84
N TRP A 18 -2.28 -6.35 -6.70
CA TRP A 18 -2.63 -7.68 -7.15
C TRP A 18 -2.98 -7.69 -8.64
N ALA A 19 -2.62 -8.77 -9.32
CA ALA A 19 -3.07 -9.07 -10.67
C ALA A 19 -3.47 -10.53 -10.80
N ASN A 20 -4.48 -10.83 -11.62
CA ASN A 20 -4.89 -12.21 -11.91
C ASN A 20 -3.91 -12.98 -12.82
N CYS A 21 -2.80 -12.35 -13.22
CA CYS A 21 -1.74 -12.90 -14.07
C CYS A 21 -2.22 -13.52 -15.40
N ARG A 22 -3.33 -13.01 -15.97
CA ARG A 22 -3.80 -13.40 -17.31
C ARG A 22 -3.27 -12.47 -18.39
N ASP A 23 -3.45 -12.87 -19.64
CA ASP A 23 -3.15 -12.06 -20.81
C ASP A 23 -3.93 -10.74 -20.79
N ILE A 24 -3.42 -9.75 -21.53
CA ILE A 24 -3.93 -8.36 -21.52
C ILE A 24 -5.44 -8.28 -21.80
N SER A 25 -6.01 -9.19 -22.61
CA SER A 25 -7.45 -9.25 -22.90
C SER A 25 -8.31 -9.51 -21.66
N ASP A 26 -7.78 -10.25 -20.69
CA ASP A 26 -8.47 -10.73 -19.50
C ASP A 26 -7.76 -10.29 -18.20
N LEU A 27 -6.82 -9.35 -18.32
CA LEU A 27 -6.01 -8.85 -17.22
C LEU A 27 -6.90 -8.02 -16.28
N ILE A 28 -6.97 -8.47 -15.02
CA ILE A 28 -7.62 -7.74 -13.94
C ILE A 28 -6.55 -7.39 -12.92
N GLN A 29 -6.49 -6.11 -12.58
CA GLN A 29 -5.59 -5.59 -11.54
C GLN A 29 -6.40 -4.87 -10.46
N GLN A 30 -6.03 -5.09 -9.21
CA GLN A 30 -6.72 -4.50 -8.05
C GLN A 30 -5.71 -4.02 -7.00
N ARG A 31 -6.12 -3.04 -6.19
CA ARG A 31 -5.39 -2.62 -5.00
C ARG A 31 -6.07 -3.20 -3.76
N LEU A 32 -5.67 -4.42 -3.42
CA LEU A 32 -6.21 -5.19 -2.30
C LEU A 32 -5.51 -4.86 -1.00
N ASP A 33 -4.20 -4.65 -1.08
CA ASP A 33 -3.33 -4.41 0.06
C ASP A 33 -3.26 -2.90 0.33
N ARG A 34 -3.54 -2.49 1.58
CA ARG A 34 -3.58 -1.08 1.99
C ARG A 34 -3.12 -0.95 3.43
N VAL A 35 -2.52 0.19 3.76
CA VAL A 35 -2.21 0.55 5.15
C VAL A 35 -3.20 1.61 5.60
N SER A 36 -4.00 1.27 6.61
CA SER A 36 -4.92 2.20 7.25
C SER A 36 -4.57 2.36 8.71
N VAL A 37 -4.55 3.59 9.20
CA VAL A 37 -4.11 3.93 10.56
C VAL A 37 -5.12 4.84 11.23
N ASN A 38 -5.17 4.81 12.56
CA ASN A 38 -5.96 5.79 13.30
C ASN A 38 -5.18 7.11 13.44
N LEU A 39 -5.87 8.14 13.95
CA LEU A 39 -5.29 9.47 14.11
C LEU A 39 -4.11 9.48 15.10
N GLU A 40 -4.22 8.75 16.21
CA GLU A 40 -3.17 8.69 17.24
C GLU A 40 -1.85 8.15 16.67
N TRP A 41 -1.91 7.07 15.88
CA TRP A 41 -0.75 6.51 15.21
C TRP A 41 -0.14 7.49 14.21
N LYS A 42 -0.97 8.21 13.44
CA LYS A 42 -0.48 9.21 12.47
C LYS A 42 0.21 10.39 13.18
N LEU A 43 -0.23 10.75 14.38
CA LEU A 43 0.44 11.76 15.19
C LEU A 43 1.80 11.29 15.72
N CYS A 44 1.94 10.00 16.06
CA CYS A 44 3.23 9.41 16.44
C CYS A 44 4.21 9.31 15.25
N TYR A 45 3.71 9.00 14.05
CA TYR A 45 4.52 8.81 12.85
C TYR A 45 4.05 9.71 11.70
N PRO A 46 4.21 11.05 11.83
CA PRO A 46 3.64 12.00 10.88
C PRO A 46 4.26 11.85 9.48
N LYS A 47 5.54 11.46 9.43
CA LYS A 47 6.30 11.26 8.20
C LYS A 47 6.18 9.86 7.60
N ALA A 48 5.40 8.96 8.19
CA ALA A 48 5.30 7.60 7.69
C ALA A 48 4.84 7.57 6.23
N THR A 49 5.51 6.76 5.42
CA THR A 49 5.23 6.58 4.00
C THR A 49 5.00 5.11 3.68
N VAL A 50 4.19 4.89 2.65
CA VAL A 50 3.89 3.56 2.12
C VAL A 50 4.37 3.52 0.68
N SER A 51 5.05 2.45 0.31
CA SER A 51 5.50 2.21 -1.06
C SER A 51 5.19 0.79 -1.49
N HIS A 52 4.79 0.64 -2.75
CA HIS A 52 4.55 -0.63 -3.40
C HIS A 52 5.84 -1.04 -4.13
N LEU A 53 6.44 -2.15 -3.72
CA LEU A 53 7.71 -2.64 -4.30
C LEU A 53 7.48 -3.42 -5.59
N ALA A 54 8.47 -3.45 -6.48
CA ALA A 54 8.33 -4.19 -7.74
C ALA A 54 8.01 -5.67 -7.48
N HIS A 55 7.09 -6.22 -8.27
CA HIS A 55 6.76 -7.64 -8.23
C HIS A 55 7.97 -8.48 -8.63
N ILE A 56 8.24 -9.55 -7.87
CA ILE A 56 9.16 -10.61 -8.26
C ILE A 56 8.35 -11.90 -8.37
N ASN A 57 7.68 -12.08 -9.51
CA ASN A 57 6.92 -13.30 -9.88
C ASN A 57 5.79 -13.74 -8.94
N LEU A 58 5.24 -12.84 -8.13
CA LEU A 58 4.04 -13.09 -7.33
C LEU A 58 2.87 -12.32 -7.92
N ASP A 59 1.66 -12.89 -7.81
CA ASP A 59 0.41 -12.21 -8.13
C ASP A 59 0.17 -11.00 -7.22
N HIS A 60 0.87 -10.92 -6.08
CA HIS A 60 0.89 -9.80 -5.13
C HIS A 60 2.17 -8.94 -5.14
N CYS A 61 2.01 -7.65 -4.88
CA CYS A 61 3.03 -6.63 -4.69
C CYS A 61 3.32 -6.47 -3.19
N PRO A 62 4.58 -6.59 -2.73
CA PRO A 62 4.92 -6.27 -1.36
C PRO A 62 4.68 -4.80 -1.02
N ILE A 63 4.08 -4.53 0.14
CA ILE A 63 3.98 -3.19 0.70
C ILE A 63 5.11 -2.94 1.69
N PHE A 64 5.81 -1.82 1.51
CA PHE A 64 6.81 -1.33 2.45
C PHE A 64 6.30 -0.08 3.18
N LEU A 65 6.24 -0.15 4.50
CA LEU A 65 5.90 0.94 5.41
C LEU A 65 7.17 1.46 6.07
N SER A 66 7.55 2.71 5.81
CA SER A 66 8.62 3.41 6.52
C SER A 66 8.02 4.36 7.55
N LEU A 67 8.53 4.33 8.78
CA LEU A 67 8.06 5.21 9.87
C LEU A 67 8.80 6.56 9.91
N ASP A 68 10.02 6.60 9.36
CA ASP A 68 10.79 7.81 9.11
C ASP A 68 11.52 7.70 7.77
N PRO A 69 11.11 8.48 6.75
CA PRO A 69 11.69 8.42 5.41
C PRO A 69 13.13 8.94 5.35
N ASN A 70 13.68 9.49 6.45
CA ASN A 70 15.06 9.99 6.53
C ASN A 70 16.03 9.01 7.22
N LEU A 71 15.54 7.84 7.66
CA LEU A 71 16.34 6.80 8.32
C LEU A 71 16.79 5.69 7.34
N GLY A 72 16.90 6.03 6.05
CA GLY A 72 17.41 5.17 4.98
C GLY A 72 18.68 5.71 4.37
#